data_AF-A0A024P2K6-F1
#
_entry.id   AF-A0A024P2K6-F1
#
_cell.length_a   1.000
_cell.length_b   1.000
_cell.length_c   1.000
_cell.angle_alpha   90.00
_cell.angle_beta   90.00
_cell.angle_gamma   90.00
#
_symmetry.space_group_name_H-M   'P 1'
#
loop_
_entity.id
_entity.type
_entity.pdbx_description
1 polymer ?
#
loop_
_entity_poly.entity_id
_entity_poly.type
_entity_poly.pdbx_seq_one_letter_code
_entity_poly.pdbx_strand_id
1 'polypeptide(L)'
;MDGRLPEDWVKDLPVYAREDKLATRASSGEVINALAQKIPYFFGGSADLAGSNKTTVKGEDDFSRNNYAGRNIWFGVREFAMAAALNGMALQA
;
A
#
# COMPACT_ATOMS: atom_id res chain seq x y z
N MET A 1 1.79 -18.21 -2.99
CA MET A 1 3.10 -17.59 -2.74
C MET A 1 3.68 -18.27 -1.52
N ASP A 2 5.00 -18.40 -1.38
CA ASP A 2 5.62 -19.02 -0.20
C ASP A 2 5.86 -18.02 0.95
N GLY A 3 5.23 -16.85 0.88
CA GLY A 3 5.29 -15.78 1.89
C GLY A 3 6.63 -15.05 1.97
N ARG A 4 7.57 -15.31 1.05
CA ARG A 4 8.93 -14.74 1.10
C ARG A 4 9.01 -13.40 0.38
N LEU A 5 9.63 -12.43 1.05
CA LEU A 5 9.98 -11.14 0.46
C LEU A 5 11.14 -11.32 -0.55
N PRO A 6 11.13 -10.59 -1.67
CA PRO A 6 12.27 -10.53 -2.59
C PRO A 6 13.53 -10.05 -1.86
N GLU A 7 14.70 -10.62 -2.16
CA GLU A 7 15.93 -10.37 -1.36
C GLU A 7 16.31 -8.88 -1.23
N ASP A 8 16.02 -8.06 -2.26
CA ASP A 8 16.39 -6.64 -2.33
C ASP A 8 15.22 -5.69 -2.04
N TRP A 9 14.15 -6.16 -1.39
CA TRP A 9 12.91 -5.38 -1.20
C TRP A 9 13.09 -4.05 -0.44
N VAL A 10 14.17 -3.92 0.36
CA VAL A 10 14.51 -2.70 1.11
C VAL A 10 15.46 -1.75 0.39
N LYS A 11 16.05 -2.17 -0.73
CA LYS A 11 17.18 -1.47 -1.36
C LYS A 11 16.84 -0.03 -1.78
N ASP A 12 15.62 0.18 -2.25
CA ASP A 12 15.17 1.45 -2.84
C ASP A 12 14.26 2.24 -1.89
N LEU A 13 14.31 1.95 -0.58
CA LEU A 13 13.59 2.74 0.41
C LEU A 13 14.16 4.16 0.52
N PRO A 14 13.30 5.19 0.65
CA PRO A 14 13.75 6.56 0.78
C PRO A 14 14.52 6.78 2.09
N VAL A 15 15.60 7.55 2.02
CA VAL A 15 16.39 8.01 3.17
C VAL A 15 16.23 9.52 3.27
N TYR A 16 15.94 10.00 4.47
CA TYR A 16 15.68 11.41 4.73
C TYR A 16 16.81 12.00 5.57
N ALA A 17 17.27 13.19 5.18
CA ALA A 17 18.25 13.97 5.90
C ALA A 17 17.59 14.82 7.00
N ARG A 18 18.42 15.41 7.87
CA ARG A 18 17.92 16.18 9.02
C ARG A 18 17.15 17.44 8.61
N GLU A 19 17.50 18.01 7.47
CA GLU A 19 16.95 19.22 6.87
C GLU A 19 15.63 18.98 6.13
N ASP A 20 15.27 17.73 5.84
CA ASP A 20 14.04 17.40 5.13
C ASP A 20 12.81 17.77 5.96
N LYS A 21 11.90 18.52 5.36
CA LYS A 21 10.64 18.95 5.97
C LYS A 21 9.48 18.19 5.35
N LEU A 22 9.30 16.96 5.80
CA LEU A 22 8.24 16.07 5.31
C LEU A 22 7.34 15.60 6.45
N ALA A 23 6.03 15.66 6.24
CA ALA A 23 5.09 15.04 7.18
C ALA A 23 5.22 13.51 7.11
N THR A 24 5.13 12.83 8.25
CA THR A 24 5.33 11.36 8.31
C THR A 24 4.32 10.58 7.48
N ARG A 25 3.11 11.12 7.26
CA ARG A 25 2.15 10.55 6.28
C ARG A 25 2.66 10.58 4.85
N ALA A 26 3.40 11.63 4.47
CA ALA A 26 3.95 11.76 3.13
C ALA A 26 5.16 10.83 2.96
N SER A 27 6.04 10.74 3.96
CA SER A 27 7.13 9.75 3.92
C SER A 27 6.60 8.30 3.93
N SER A 28 5.51 8.02 4.64
CA SER A 28 4.79 6.74 4.54
C SER A 28 4.34 6.44 3.10
N GLY A 29 3.77 7.43 2.41
CA GLY A 29 3.37 7.28 1.00
C GLY A 29 4.55 7.04 0.06
N GLU A 30 5.69 7.68 0.28
CA GLU A 30 6.92 7.41 -0.48
C GLU A 30 7.41 5.97 -0.25
N VAL A 31 7.42 5.50 1.00
CA VAL A 31 7.76 4.12 1.35
C VAL A 31 6.79 3.12 0.71
N ILE A 32 5.47 3.37 0.77
CA ILE A 32 4.45 2.52 0.11
C ILE A 32 4.75 2.33 -1.37
N ASN A 33 5.10 3.42 -2.06
CA ASN A 33 5.38 3.38 -3.49
C ASN A 33 6.71 2.67 -3.81
N ALA A 34 7.75 2.89 -3.01
CA ALA A 34 9.01 2.16 -3.14
C ALA A 34 8.83 0.65 -2.91
N LEU A 35 8.09 0.26 -1.88
CA LEU A 35 7.78 -1.13 -1.58
C LEU A 35 6.95 -1.79 -2.69
N ALA A 36 5.95 -1.09 -3.23
CA ALA A 36 5.07 -1.65 -4.25
C ALA A 36 5.80 -2.00 -5.56
N GLN A 37 6.91 -1.32 -5.87
CA GLN A 37 7.77 -1.64 -7.02
C GLN A 37 8.56 -2.94 -6.81
N LYS A 38 8.96 -3.22 -5.56
CA LYS A 38 9.76 -4.40 -5.22
C LYS A 38 8.95 -5.61 -4.82
N ILE A 39 7.76 -5.40 -4.28
CA ILE A 39 6.89 -6.43 -3.73
C ILE A 39 5.66 -6.54 -4.65
N PRO A 40 5.65 -7.46 -5.64
CA PRO A 40 4.58 -7.53 -6.65
C PRO A 40 3.20 -7.84 -6.06
N TYR A 41 3.18 -8.43 -4.87
CA TYR A 41 1.96 -8.77 -4.13
C TYR A 41 1.59 -7.74 -3.05
N PHE A 42 2.24 -6.57 -3.04
CA PHE A 42 1.84 -5.49 -2.14
C PHE A 42 0.46 -4.96 -2.57
N PHE A 43 -0.53 -5.11 -1.70
CA PHE A 43 -1.94 -4.90 -2.00
C PHE A 43 -2.64 -4.28 -0.79
N GLY A 44 -3.44 -3.24 -1.00
CA GLY A 44 -4.08 -2.52 0.10
C GLY A 44 -4.80 -1.25 -0.35
N GLY A 45 -5.18 -0.40 0.60
CA GLY A 45 -5.95 0.81 0.29
C GLY A 45 -6.32 1.65 1.49
N SER A 46 -7.41 2.41 1.38
CA SER A 46 -7.90 3.29 2.44
C SER A 46 -9.42 3.32 2.52
N ALA A 47 -9.91 3.58 3.73
CA ALA A 47 -11.30 3.90 3.97
C ALA A 47 -11.63 5.35 3.55
N ASP A 48 -11.75 5.58 2.23
CA ASP A 48 -12.07 6.89 1.60
C ASP A 48 -11.10 8.05 1.88
N LEU A 49 -9.94 7.75 2.46
CA LEU A 49 -8.95 8.74 2.88
C LEU A 49 -7.61 8.57 2.16
N ALA A 50 -7.57 7.91 0.98
CA ALA A 50 -6.32 7.58 0.29
C ALA A 50 -5.43 8.81 0.01
N GLY A 51 -6.04 9.92 -0.43
CA GLY A 51 -5.31 11.17 -0.68
C GLY A 51 -4.79 11.86 0.59
N SER A 52 -5.52 11.74 1.70
CA SER A 52 -5.17 12.32 3.01
C SER A 52 -4.12 11.49 3.74
N ASN A 53 -4.25 10.16 3.68
CA ASN A 53 -3.37 9.19 4.32
C ASN A 53 -2.14 8.87 3.46
N LYS A 54 -2.14 9.25 2.17
CA LYS A 54 -1.06 9.01 1.20
C LYS A 54 -0.81 7.53 0.93
N THR A 55 -1.88 6.73 0.86
CA THR A 55 -1.76 5.26 0.71
C THR A 55 -1.92 4.75 -0.72
N THR A 56 -2.15 5.62 -1.70
CA THR A 56 -2.25 5.24 -3.11
C THR A 56 -0.92 4.70 -3.63
N VAL A 57 -0.97 3.51 -4.23
CA VAL A 57 0.12 2.94 -5.02
C VAL A 57 0.03 3.54 -6.42
N LYS A 58 0.98 4.41 -6.77
CA LYS A 58 1.02 5.12 -8.04
C LYS A 58 1.40 4.17 -9.17
N GLY A 59 0.81 4.37 -10.35
CA GLY A 59 1.06 3.53 -11.52
C GLY A 59 0.37 2.17 -11.48
N GLU A 60 -0.41 1.90 -10.44
CA GLU A 60 -1.23 0.70 -10.29
C GLU A 60 -2.71 1.02 -10.41
N ASP A 61 -3.46 0.08 -10.98
CA ASP A 61 -4.90 0.24 -11.17
C ASP A 61 -5.71 0.03 -9.88
N ASP A 62 -6.97 0.45 -9.93
CA ASP A 62 -7.93 0.20 -8.86
C ASP A 62 -8.46 -1.23 -8.91
N PHE A 63 -8.51 -1.87 -7.75
CA PHE A 63 -9.20 -3.13 -7.56
C PHE A 63 -10.72 -2.91 -7.69
N SER A 64 -11.32 -3.51 -8.71
CA SER A 64 -12.75 -3.36 -8.98
C SER A 64 -13.34 -4.61 -9.62
N ARG A 65 -14.67 -4.65 -9.73
CA ARG A 65 -15.38 -5.74 -10.43
C ARG A 65 -14.93 -5.92 -11.89
N ASN A 66 -14.36 -4.88 -12.51
CA ASN A 66 -13.90 -4.91 -13.90
C ASN A 66 -12.38 -5.17 -13.99
N ASN A 67 -11.65 -5.05 -12.88
CA ASN A 67 -10.20 -5.26 -12.82
C ASN A 67 -9.80 -5.79 -11.43
N TYR A 68 -9.72 -7.11 -11.30
CA TYR A 68 -9.28 -7.76 -10.07
C TYR A 68 -7.75 -7.79 -9.91
N ALA A 69 -6.99 -7.37 -10.94
CA ALA A 69 -5.54 -7.27 -10.88
C ALA A 69 -5.06 -5.92 -10.33
N GLY A 70 -5.94 -4.91 -10.26
CA GLY A 70 -5.61 -3.61 -9.65
C GLY A 70 -5.21 -3.74 -8.19
N ARG A 71 -4.24 -2.92 -7.75
CA ARG A 71 -3.61 -3.05 -6.43
C ARG A 71 -4.08 -2.02 -5.40
N ASN A 72 -4.91 -1.06 -5.81
CA ASN A 72 -5.51 -0.04 -4.94
C ASN A 72 -6.95 -0.41 -4.56
N ILE A 73 -7.21 -0.64 -3.27
CA ILE A 73 -8.56 -0.97 -2.77
C ILE A 73 -9.27 0.29 -2.26
N TRP A 74 -10.49 0.52 -2.76
CA TRP A 74 -11.39 1.57 -2.30
C TRP A 74 -12.40 1.00 -1.30
N PHE A 75 -12.08 1.04 -0.01
CA PHE A 75 -12.94 0.47 1.03
C PHE A 75 -14.21 1.29 1.30
N GLY A 76 -14.21 2.58 0.92
CA GLY A 76 -15.21 3.57 1.34
C GLY A 76 -15.10 3.90 2.83
N VAL A 77 -16.04 4.65 3.42
CA VAL A 77 -16.04 4.99 4.85
C VAL A 77 -16.47 3.77 5.69
N ARG A 78 -15.60 2.77 5.79
CA ARG A 78 -15.89 1.45 6.36
C ARG A 78 -14.67 0.86 7.06
N GLU A 79 -14.17 1.55 8.08
CA GLU A 79 -12.93 1.21 8.78
C GLU A 79 -12.96 -0.20 9.37
N PHE A 80 -14.07 -0.57 10.01
CA PHE A 80 -14.18 -1.88 10.64
C PHE A 80 -14.24 -3.02 9.60
N ALA A 81 -15.01 -2.83 8.52
CA ALA A 81 -15.07 -3.82 7.44
C ALA A 81 -13.72 -3.94 6.72
N MET A 82 -13.01 -2.82 6.52
CA MET A 82 -11.64 -2.80 6.01
C MET A 82 -10.70 -3.64 6.89
N ALA A 83 -10.72 -3.45 8.21
CA ALA A 83 -9.89 -4.22 9.13
C ALA A 83 -10.21 -5.73 9.09
N ALA A 84 -11.50 -6.10 9.10
CA ALA A 84 -11.92 -7.49 8.99
C ALA A 84 -11.52 -8.13 7.64
N ALA A 85 -11.65 -7.39 6.54
CA ALA A 85 -11.23 -7.84 5.22
C ALA A 85 -9.70 -8.08 5.17
N LEU A 86 -8.90 -7.16 5.74
CA LEU A 86 -7.44 -7.32 5.82
C LEU A 86 -7.03 -8.55 6.63
N ASN A 87 -7.74 -8.88 7.72
CA ASN A 87 -7.52 -10.13 8.44
C ASN A 87 -7.74 -11.36 7.54
N GLY A 88 -8.84 -11.38 6.79
CA GLY A 88 -9.13 -12.48 5.85
C GLY A 88 -8.09 -12.58 4.73
N MET A 89 -7.64 -11.44 4.20
CA MET A 89 -6.57 -11.38 3.19
C MET A 89 -5.27 -11.97 3.73
N ALA A 90 -4.84 -11.58 4.94
CA ALA A 90 -3.61 -12.08 5.56
C ALA A 90 -3.66 -13.57 5.91
N LEU A 91 -4.83 -14.12 6.24
CA LEU A 91 -5.01 -15.56 6.50
C LEU A 91 -4.89 -16.42 5.22
N GLN A 92 -5.22 -15.85 4.06
CA GLN A 92 -5.26 -16.56 2.78
C GLN A 92 -3.98 -16.38 1.94
N ALA A 93 -3.18 -15.34 2.25
CA ALA A 93 -2.01 -14.90 1.49
C ALA A 93 -0.79 -15.84 1.59
#